data_AF-A0A2P8FD15-F1
#
_entry.id   AF-A0A2P8FD15-F1
#
_cell.length_a   1.000
_cell.length_b   1.000
_cell.length_c   1.000
_cell.angle_alpha   90.00
_cell.angle_beta   90.00
_cell.angle_gamma   90.00
#
_symmetry.space_group_name_H-M   'P 1'
#
loop_
_entity.id
_entity.type
_entity.pdbx_description
1 polymer ?
#
loop_
_entity_poly.entity_id
_entity_poly.type
_entity_poly.pdbx_seq_one_letter_code
_entity_poly.pdbx_strand_id
1 'polypeptide(L)'
;MKLLRRAIALTLFLCMGTFAFAQEYITTQGRLSDPDFYRLISCGAPPGGDCNKPIVRWSSRDARRLTVGITRIDPAFPASRIPQIEAAVSSAIQQLNNSGADIKLRPSANRPKIPILLLDIPEGGTLHGTGISGLDGIEIEAARVQI
;
A
#
# COMPACT_ATOMS: atom_id res chain seq x y z
N MET A 1 -51.80 -14.48 13.07
CA MET A 1 -50.94 -13.26 13.11
C MET A 1 -49.69 -13.37 13.99
N LYS A 2 -49.74 -13.94 15.22
CA LYS A 2 -48.55 -14.06 16.10
C LYS A 2 -47.46 -14.99 15.55
N LEU A 3 -47.82 -16.08 14.88
CA LEU A 3 -46.89 -17.02 14.23
C LEU A 3 -46.17 -16.40 13.02
N LEU A 4 -46.88 -15.61 12.21
CA LEU A 4 -46.31 -14.92 11.05
C LEU A 4 -45.29 -13.85 11.46
N ARG A 5 -45.55 -13.11 12.56
CA ARG A 5 -44.60 -12.14 13.14
C ARG A 5 -43.33 -12.80 13.69
N ARG A 6 -43.45 -14.00 14.27
CA ARG A 6 -42.30 -14.77 14.79
C ARG A 6 -41.44 -15.32 13.66
N ALA A 7 -42.05 -15.79 12.57
CA ALA A 7 -41.31 -16.24 11.40
C ALA A 7 -40.51 -15.10 10.75
N ILE A 8 -41.12 -13.92 10.57
CA ILE A 8 -40.47 -12.73 10.00
C ILE A 8 -39.29 -12.27 10.87
N ALA A 9 -39.44 -12.28 12.21
CA ALA A 9 -38.37 -11.92 13.12
C ALA A 9 -37.17 -12.90 13.06
N LEU A 10 -37.43 -14.20 12.88
CA LEU A 10 -36.38 -15.21 12.75
C LEU A 10 -35.61 -15.08 11.42
N THR A 11 -36.31 -14.73 10.33
CA THR A 11 -35.69 -14.50 9.02
C THR A 11 -34.84 -13.23 9.00
N LEU A 12 -35.29 -12.16 9.67
CA LEU A 12 -34.50 -10.92 9.78
C LEU A 12 -33.20 -11.10 10.57
N PHE A 13 -33.22 -11.92 11.62
CA PHE A 13 -32.04 -12.19 12.44
C PHE A 13 -31.00 -13.05 11.71
N LEU A 14 -31.43 -13.93 10.79
CA LEU A 14 -30.53 -14.76 10.00
C LEU A 14 -29.79 -13.97 8.89
N CYS A 15 -30.34 -12.84 8.44
CA CYS A 15 -29.72 -11.98 7.42
C CYS A 15 -28.69 -10.98 7.97
N MET A 16 -28.54 -10.85 9.30
CA MET A 16 -27.57 -9.93 9.92
C MET A 16 -26.16 -10.52 10.09
N GLY A 17 -25.93 -11.78 9.71
CA GLY A 17 -24.74 -12.54 10.07
C GLY A 17 -23.50 -12.39 9.17
N THR A 18 -23.53 -11.61 8.09
CA THR A 18 -22.37 -11.52 7.18
C THR A 18 -21.98 -10.08 6.88
N PHE A 19 -21.52 -9.36 7.90
CA PHE A 19 -20.53 -8.31 7.67
C PHE A 19 -19.21 -9.00 7.32
N ALA A 20 -19.02 -9.29 6.03
CA ALA A 20 -17.71 -9.67 5.52
C ALA A 20 -16.83 -8.42 5.61
N PHE A 21 -16.12 -8.27 6.73
CA PHE A 21 -15.04 -7.31 6.84
C PHE A 21 -14.02 -7.66 5.76
N ALA A 22 -13.71 -6.72 4.88
CA ALA A 22 -12.57 -6.83 3.98
C ALA A 22 -11.29 -6.82 4.83
N GLN A 23 -10.92 -7.98 5.39
CA GLN A 23 -9.71 -8.15 6.17
C GLN A 23 -8.52 -8.16 5.20
N GLU A 24 -7.79 -7.05 5.12
CA GLU A 24 -6.58 -6.94 4.30
C GLU A 24 -5.32 -7.42 5.04
N TYR A 25 -5.39 -8.59 5.68
CA TYR A 25 -4.21 -9.21 6.27
C TYR A 25 -4.17 -10.71 5.97
N ILE A 26 -2.95 -11.25 5.83
CA ILE A 26 -2.71 -12.68 5.66
C ILE A 26 -1.78 -13.11 6.79
N THR A 27 -2.30 -13.97 7.67
CA THR A 27 -1.49 -14.55 8.75
C THR A 27 -0.76 -15.77 8.24
N THR A 28 0.56 -15.81 8.44
CA THR A 28 1.40 -16.96 8.13
C THR A 28 2.13 -17.46 9.37
N GLN A 29 2.49 -18.74 9.38
CA GLN A 29 3.28 -19.33 10.47
C GLN A 29 4.66 -19.73 9.96
N GLY A 30 5.69 -19.38 10.71
CA GLY A 30 7.08 -19.76 10.41
C GLY A 30 7.69 -19.00 9.23
N ARG A 31 8.87 -19.45 8.81
CA ARG A 31 9.62 -18.86 7.70
C ARG A 31 8.99 -19.23 6.37
N LEU A 32 8.65 -18.24 5.56
CA LEU A 32 8.18 -18.43 4.20
C LEU A 32 9.34 -18.73 3.25
N SER A 33 9.05 -19.49 2.20
CA SER A 33 9.94 -19.56 1.04
C SER A 33 9.94 -18.20 0.32
N ASP A 34 11.01 -17.87 -0.40
CA ASP A 34 11.06 -16.60 -1.15
C ASP A 34 9.88 -16.46 -2.13
N PRO A 35 9.52 -17.48 -2.93
CA PRO A 35 8.35 -17.39 -3.81
C PRO A 35 7.03 -17.15 -3.07
N ASP A 36 6.81 -17.81 -1.92
CA ASP A 36 5.60 -17.63 -1.12
C ASP A 36 5.54 -16.23 -0.52
N PHE A 37 6.66 -15.75 0.03
CA PHE A 37 6.78 -14.39 0.54
C PHE A 37 6.48 -13.37 -0.55
N TYR A 38 7.11 -13.49 -1.73
CA TYR A 38 6.90 -12.57 -2.83
C TYR A 38 5.46 -12.55 -3.33
N ARG A 39 4.80 -13.72 -3.47
CA ARG A 39 3.39 -13.76 -3.89
C ARG A 39 2.47 -13.20 -2.81
N LEU A 40 2.73 -13.49 -1.54
CA LEU A 40 1.97 -12.93 -0.43
C LEU A 40 1.99 -11.39 -0.46
N ILE A 41 3.17 -10.77 -0.55
CA ILE A 41 3.27 -9.30 -0.52
C ILE A 41 2.82 -8.63 -1.83
N SER A 42 2.93 -9.33 -2.97
CA SER A 42 2.66 -8.72 -4.28
C SER A 42 1.21 -8.87 -4.74
N CYS A 43 0.53 -9.93 -4.30
CA CYS A 43 -0.82 -10.26 -4.77
C CYS A 43 -1.75 -10.85 -3.70
N GLY A 44 -1.30 -10.91 -2.44
CA GLY A 44 -2.10 -11.48 -1.36
C GLY A 44 -2.34 -12.97 -1.51
N ALA A 45 -1.40 -13.74 -2.08
CA ALA A 45 -1.51 -15.19 -2.11
C ALA A 45 -1.33 -15.80 -0.70
N PRO A 46 -2.13 -16.79 -0.28
CA PRO A 46 -1.77 -17.61 0.87
C PRO A 46 -0.50 -18.44 0.55
N PRO A 47 0.28 -18.86 1.55
CA PRO A 47 1.45 -19.72 1.33
C PRO A 47 1.09 -20.97 0.53
N GLY A 48 1.85 -21.25 -0.54
CA GLY A 48 1.60 -22.38 -1.46
C GLY A 48 0.39 -22.21 -2.39
N GLY A 49 -0.36 -21.12 -2.29
CA GLY A 49 -1.54 -20.85 -3.11
C GLY A 49 -1.31 -19.89 -4.28
N ASP A 50 -2.41 -19.64 -5.00
CA ASP A 50 -2.45 -18.71 -6.12
C ASP A 50 -2.69 -17.26 -5.68
N CYS A 51 -2.37 -16.32 -6.57
CA CYS A 51 -2.60 -14.90 -6.35
C CYS A 51 -4.10 -14.56 -6.27
N ASN A 52 -4.50 -13.91 -5.18
CA ASN A 52 -5.87 -13.41 -5.01
C ASN A 52 -6.12 -12.11 -5.79
N LYS A 53 -5.08 -11.29 -5.99
CA LYS A 53 -5.14 -10.04 -6.77
C LYS A 53 -4.18 -10.13 -7.98
N PRO A 54 -4.46 -9.45 -9.11
CA PRO A 54 -3.51 -9.38 -10.20
C PRO A 54 -2.18 -8.74 -9.76
N ILE A 55 -1.04 -9.32 -10.16
CA ILE A 55 0.25 -8.67 -9.90
C ILE A 55 0.40 -7.49 -10.85
N VAL A 56 0.51 -6.28 -10.29
CA VAL A 56 0.80 -5.06 -11.05
C VAL A 56 2.31 -4.91 -11.21
N ARG A 57 2.76 -4.66 -12.44
CA ARG A 57 4.17 -4.40 -12.76
C ARG A 57 4.26 -3.23 -13.73
N TRP A 58 5.34 -2.46 -13.64
CA TRP A 58 5.71 -1.59 -14.74
C TRP A 58 6.01 -2.43 -15.98
N SER A 59 5.64 -1.90 -17.15
CA SER A 59 6.06 -2.51 -18.42
C SER A 59 7.60 -2.56 -18.46
N SER A 60 8.20 -3.54 -19.14
CA SER A 60 9.67 -3.61 -19.29
C SER A 60 10.26 -2.32 -19.89
N ARG A 61 9.46 -1.61 -20.69
CA ARG A 61 9.79 -0.30 -21.25
C ARG A 61 9.84 0.78 -20.16
N ASP A 62 8.84 0.83 -19.28
CA ASP A 62 8.74 1.85 -18.23
C ASP A 62 9.70 1.58 -17.06
N ALA A 63 9.89 0.31 -16.71
CA ALA A 63 10.78 -0.13 -15.64
C ALA A 63 12.21 0.41 -15.80
N ARG A 64 12.68 0.56 -17.05
CA ARG A 64 14.01 1.12 -17.37
C ARG A 64 14.08 2.65 -17.45
N ARG A 65 12.96 3.35 -17.24
CA ARG A 65 12.85 4.82 -17.33
C ARG A 65 12.02 5.41 -16.20
N LEU A 66 12.11 4.82 -15.01
CA LEU A 66 11.42 5.33 -13.83
C LEU A 66 12.16 6.56 -13.29
N THR A 67 11.39 7.59 -12.96
CA THR A 67 11.88 8.78 -12.28
C THR A 67 11.24 8.87 -10.91
N VAL A 68 12.04 9.19 -9.89
CA VAL A 68 11.62 9.31 -8.49
C VAL A 68 11.97 10.70 -8.00
N GLY A 69 11.08 11.32 -7.22
CA GLY A 69 11.42 12.60 -6.60
C GLY A 69 10.41 13.09 -5.60
N ILE A 70 10.88 13.89 -4.64
CA ILE A 70 10.03 14.60 -3.68
C ILE A 70 9.39 15.78 -4.43
N THR A 71 8.07 15.78 -4.48
CA THR A 71 7.28 16.76 -5.27
C THR A 71 6.44 17.68 -4.41
N ARG A 72 6.20 17.29 -3.16
CA ARG A 72 5.49 18.09 -2.17
C ARG A 72 6.12 17.87 -0.80
N ILE A 73 6.26 18.97 -0.09
CA ILE A 73 6.59 19.01 1.33
C ILE A 73 5.54 19.92 1.95
N ASP A 74 4.76 19.36 2.87
CA ASP A 74 3.78 20.14 3.62
C ASP A 74 4.49 21.21 4.47
N PRO A 75 3.98 22.44 4.57
CA PRO A 75 4.59 23.48 5.40
C PRO A 75 4.79 23.09 6.87
N ALA A 76 3.95 22.21 7.41
CA ALA A 76 4.06 21.70 8.78
C ALA A 76 5.05 20.53 8.90
N PHE A 77 5.54 19.97 7.79
CA PHE A 77 6.50 18.88 7.82
C PHE A 77 7.83 19.32 8.46
N PRO A 78 8.43 18.55 9.38
CA PRO A 78 9.66 18.95 10.06
C PRO A 78 10.84 19.16 9.11
N ALA A 79 11.20 20.43 8.85
CA ALA A 79 12.26 20.78 7.91
C ALA A 79 13.62 20.16 8.26
N SER A 80 13.88 19.94 9.55
CA SER A 80 15.11 19.27 10.04
C SER A 80 15.27 17.83 9.54
N ARG A 81 14.18 17.16 9.14
CA ARG A 81 14.21 15.77 8.63
C ARG A 81 14.44 15.69 7.13
N ILE A 82 14.23 16.77 6.38
CA ILE A 82 14.30 16.76 4.91
C ILE A 82 15.65 16.25 4.41
N PRO A 83 16.83 16.70 4.91
CA PRO A 83 18.11 16.22 4.41
C PRO A 83 18.30 14.71 4.63
N GLN A 84 17.82 14.18 5.76
CA GLN A 84 17.88 12.75 6.05
C GLN A 84 17.01 11.95 5.07
N ILE A 85 15.82 12.45 4.74
CA ILE A 85 14.91 11.81 3.79
C ILE A 85 15.49 11.83 2.38
N GLU A 86 16.06 12.95 1.94
CA GLU A 86 16.72 13.05 0.63
C GLU A 86 17.88 12.05 0.52
N ALA A 87 18.70 11.93 1.57
CA ALA A 87 19.79 10.95 1.64
C ALA A 87 19.25 9.50 1.59
N ALA A 88 18.17 9.22 2.31
CA ALA A 88 17.53 7.90 2.31
C ALA A 88 16.96 7.54 0.94
N VAL A 89 16.29 8.48 0.25
CA VAL A 89 15.77 8.29 -1.10
C VAL A 89 16.92 8.04 -2.09
N SER A 90 17.99 8.82 -2.02
CA SER A 90 19.18 8.63 -2.85
C SER A 90 19.80 7.25 -2.65
N SER A 91 19.95 6.81 -1.39
CA SER A 91 20.47 5.49 -1.05
C SER A 91 19.56 4.37 -1.58
N ALA A 92 18.24 4.49 -1.40
CA ALA A 92 17.28 3.52 -1.90
C ALA A 92 17.34 3.38 -3.43
N ILE A 93 17.46 4.50 -4.16
CA ILE A 93 17.64 4.49 -5.62
C ILE A 93 18.91 3.72 -6.01
N GLN A 94 20.03 3.96 -5.32
CA GLN A 94 21.29 3.26 -5.59
C GLN A 94 21.17 1.76 -5.32
N GLN A 95 20.63 1.37 -4.17
CA GLN A 95 20.46 -0.04 -3.80
C GLN A 95 19.57 -0.77 -4.81
N LEU A 96 18.44 -0.19 -5.18
CA LEU A 96 17.51 -0.78 -6.16
C LEU A 96 18.16 -0.92 -7.54
N ASN A 97 18.91 0.09 -7.99
CA ASN A 97 19.63 0.03 -9.27
C ASN A 97 20.73 -1.04 -9.31
N ASN A 98 21.32 -1.36 -8.14
CA ASN A 98 22.40 -2.33 -7.97
C ASN A 98 21.91 -3.73 -7.56
N SER A 99 20.61 -3.91 -7.31
CA SER A 99 20.01 -5.18 -6.86
C SER A 99 20.02 -6.31 -7.90
N GLY A 100 20.31 -6.00 -9.17
CA GLY A 100 20.14 -6.93 -10.28
C GLY A 100 18.70 -7.05 -10.81
N ALA A 101 17.74 -6.34 -10.21
CA ALA A 101 16.39 -6.22 -10.76
C ALA A 101 16.41 -5.48 -12.12
N ASP A 102 15.52 -5.85 -13.05
CA ASP A 102 15.34 -5.17 -14.35
C ASP A 102 14.56 -3.85 -14.21
N ILE A 103 14.98 -3.02 -13.26
CA ILE A 103 14.48 -1.66 -13.03
C ILE A 103 15.63 -0.67 -13.07
N LYS A 104 15.35 0.54 -13.56
CA LYS A 104 16.29 1.67 -13.52
C LYS A 104 15.55 2.92 -13.07
N LEU A 105 16.03 3.44 -11.94
CA LEU A 105 15.50 4.59 -11.24
C LEU A 105 16.45 5.77 -11.40
N ARG A 106 15.90 6.94 -11.72
CA ARG A 106 16.65 8.21 -11.80
C ARG A 106 15.97 9.26 -10.92
N PRO A 107 16.74 10.10 -10.21
CA PRO A 107 16.15 11.24 -9.52
C PRO A 107 15.57 12.25 -10.52
N SER A 108 14.41 12.82 -10.21
CA SER A 108 13.83 13.97 -10.94
C SER A 108 12.88 14.75 -10.05
N ALA A 109 13.12 16.05 -9.88
CA ALA A 109 12.17 16.95 -9.23
C ALA A 109 11.01 17.37 -10.17
N ASN A 110 11.21 17.28 -11.50
CA ASN A 110 10.19 17.65 -12.47
C ASN A 110 9.32 16.43 -12.84
N ARG A 111 8.06 16.44 -12.39
CA ARG A 111 7.02 15.43 -12.69
C ARG A 111 7.55 13.99 -12.72
N PRO A 112 8.13 13.48 -11.62
CA PRO A 112 8.60 12.10 -11.56
C PRO A 112 7.44 11.11 -11.76
N LYS A 113 7.75 9.94 -12.34
CA LYS A 113 6.79 8.83 -12.45
C LYS A 113 6.40 8.27 -11.08
N ILE A 114 7.29 8.41 -10.09
CA ILE A 114 7.09 8.02 -8.70
C ILE A 114 7.27 9.28 -7.84
N PRO A 115 6.19 10.04 -7.59
CA PRO A 115 6.24 11.19 -6.70
C PRO A 115 6.27 10.74 -5.24
N ILE A 116 7.13 11.39 -4.45
CA ILE A 116 7.18 11.28 -2.99
C ILE A 116 6.58 12.56 -2.43
N LEU A 117 5.66 12.41 -1.48
CA LEU A 117 4.99 13.50 -0.79
C LEU A 117 5.32 13.40 0.70
N LEU A 118 5.84 14.47 1.27
CA LEU A 118 6.08 14.57 2.71
C LEU A 118 4.92 15.35 3.31
N LEU A 119 3.96 14.65 3.90
CA LEU A 119 2.73 15.20 4.45
C LEU A 119 2.76 15.17 5.98
N ASP A 120 2.15 16.17 6.63
CA ASP A 120 1.99 16.20 8.08
C ASP A 120 0.66 15.53 8.46
N ILE A 121 0.61 14.20 8.32
CA ILE A 121 -0.58 13.40 8.64
C ILE A 121 -0.20 12.42 9.76
N PRO A 122 -0.89 12.46 10.91
CA PRO A 122 -0.63 11.53 12.00
C PRO A 122 -1.00 10.09 11.61
N GLU A 123 -0.43 9.11 12.32
CA GLU A 123 -0.84 7.70 12.20
C GLU A 123 -2.34 7.55 12.50
N GLY A 124 -3.06 6.79 11.67
CA GLY A 124 -4.52 6.70 11.73
C GLY A 124 -5.26 7.95 11.23
N GLY A 125 -4.54 8.93 10.69
CA GLY A 125 -5.12 10.14 10.12
C GLY A 125 -5.75 9.90 8.75
N THR A 126 -6.54 10.88 8.32
CA THR A 126 -7.12 10.93 6.98
C THR A 126 -6.14 11.58 6.00
N LEU A 127 -5.93 10.95 4.85
CA LEU A 127 -5.19 11.55 3.74
C LEU A 127 -5.80 12.86 3.29
N HIS A 128 -4.97 13.87 3.18
CA HIS A 128 -5.32 15.16 2.59
C HIS A 128 -4.08 15.80 1.98
N GLY A 129 -4.28 16.72 1.05
CA GLY A 129 -3.18 17.43 0.40
C GLY A 129 -2.32 16.53 -0.49
N THR A 130 -2.82 15.37 -0.93
CA THR A 130 -2.10 14.51 -1.88
C THR A 130 -2.20 15.06 -3.30
N GLY A 131 -3.35 15.65 -3.67
CA GLY A 131 -3.63 16.06 -5.04
C GLY A 131 -3.74 14.87 -6.01
N ILE A 132 -3.89 13.65 -5.48
CA ILE A 132 -4.06 12.42 -6.24
C ILE A 132 -5.53 12.01 -6.13
N SER A 133 -6.18 11.85 -7.29
CA SER A 133 -7.59 11.47 -7.35
C SER A 133 -7.81 10.12 -6.63
N GLY A 134 -8.79 10.09 -5.74
CA GLY A 134 -9.16 8.88 -4.98
C GLY A 134 -8.30 8.59 -3.75
N LEU A 135 -7.34 9.45 -3.40
CA LEU A 135 -6.54 9.29 -2.17
C LEU A 135 -6.95 10.26 -1.05
N ASP A 136 -7.29 11.51 -1.37
CA ASP A 136 -7.76 12.45 -0.35
C ASP A 136 -9.11 12.00 0.23
N GLY A 137 -9.24 12.06 1.56
CA GLY A 137 -10.41 11.59 2.32
C GLY A 137 -10.34 10.12 2.76
N ILE A 138 -9.29 9.38 2.40
CA ILE A 138 -9.09 7.99 2.82
C ILE A 138 -8.35 7.94 4.17
N GLU A 139 -8.88 7.19 5.11
CA GLU A 139 -8.19 6.88 6.38
C GLU A 139 -7.05 5.88 6.10
N ILE A 140 -5.83 6.21 6.52
CA ILE A 140 -4.71 5.26 6.43
C ILE A 140 -4.59 4.56 7.78
N GLU A 141 -4.95 3.28 7.80
CA GLU A 141 -4.29 2.37 8.73
C GLU A 141 -2.84 2.23 8.28
N ALA A 142 -1.88 2.52 9.17
CA ALA A 142 -0.47 2.47 8.80
C ALA A 142 -0.17 1.11 8.15
N ALA A 143 0.26 1.12 6.89
CA ALA A 143 0.76 -0.08 6.22
C ALA A 143 2.03 -0.53 6.95
N ARG A 144 1.86 -1.41 7.94
CA ARG A 144 2.94 -1.90 8.80
C ARG A 144 3.26 -3.32 8.38
N VAL A 145 4.50 -3.52 7.94
CA VAL A 145 5.09 -4.85 7.89
C VAL A 145 5.89 -5.02 9.17
N GLN A 146 5.39 -5.86 10.08
CA GLN A 146 6.13 -6.31 11.25
C GLN A 146 6.71 -7.69 10.91
N ILE A 147 8.02 -7.86 11.07
CA ILE A 147 8.76 -9.10 10.83
C ILE A 147 9.20 -9.65 12.18
#